data_AF-A0A7S9CR39-F1
#
_entry.id   AF-A0A7S9CR39-F1
#
_cell.length_a   1.000
_cell.length_b   1.000
_cell.length_c   1.000
_cell.angle_alpha   90.00
_cell.angle_beta   90.00
_cell.angle_gamma   90.00
#
_symmetry.space_group_name_H-M   'P 1'
#
loop_
_entity.id
_entity.type
_entity.pdbx_description
1 polymer ?
#
loop_
_entity_poly.entity_id
_entity_poly.type
_entity_poly.pdbx_seq_one_letter_code
_entity_poly.pdbx_strand_id
1 'polypeptide(L)'
;MDEDHAQGDLLSSVSDISLMRFLLEDLHNDLLGKVQRFRFLNDLGDVHGHRTMLFGGQVTYNAWVEARSSFVHGNYVATVLLCQSLIENLFAAFLHGGLLKNLPSKIEFSETLRRCQAAGMLSNDDIDELKELAALRNPLTHFRNVDDDRNLDRRSIATGRFTSDILSKDAWFAITLASRMMGKPQFRLDDSPATLGG
;
A
#
# COMPACT_ATOMS: atom_id res chain seq x y z
N MET A 1 -40.04 -36.06 -3.67
CA MET A 1 -38.63 -35.76 -3.37
C MET A 1 -38.41 -34.43 -4.06
N ASP A 2 -38.81 -33.35 -3.38
CA ASP A 2 -38.76 -31.98 -3.89
C ASP A 2 -38.07 -31.15 -2.81
N GLU A 3 -36.73 -31.16 -2.85
CA GLU A 3 -35.89 -30.24 -2.09
C GLU A 3 -35.49 -29.11 -3.04
N ASP A 4 -36.31 -28.08 -3.18
CA ASP A 4 -35.92 -26.88 -3.96
C ASP A 4 -36.52 -25.55 -3.45
N HIS A 5 -36.96 -25.49 -2.19
CA HIS A 5 -37.61 -24.31 -1.61
C HIS A 5 -37.10 -23.95 -0.20
N ALA A 6 -35.79 -23.78 -0.04
CA ALA A 6 -35.23 -23.30 1.24
C ALA A 6 -34.06 -22.32 1.09
N GLN A 7 -34.05 -21.51 0.03
CA GLN A 7 -33.09 -20.41 -0.14
C GLN A 7 -33.77 -19.11 -0.61
N GLY A 8 -35.01 -18.87 -0.13
CA GLY A 8 -35.65 -17.56 -0.18
C GLY A 8 -35.50 -16.87 1.17
N ASP A 9 -35.17 -15.58 1.18
CA ASP A 9 -35.07 -14.68 2.34
C ASP A 9 -33.83 -14.78 3.25
N LEU A 10 -32.63 -14.80 2.64
CA LEU A 10 -31.39 -14.44 3.34
C LEU A 10 -31.05 -12.94 3.24
N LEU A 11 -31.83 -12.14 2.52
CA LEU A 11 -31.54 -10.73 2.23
C LEU A 11 -32.64 -9.81 2.78
N SER A 12 -32.24 -8.64 3.27
CA SER A 12 -33.08 -7.69 4.02
C SER A 12 -34.28 -7.17 3.20
N SER A 13 -35.41 -6.92 3.87
CA SER A 13 -36.62 -6.27 3.31
C SER A 13 -36.43 -4.78 2.93
N VAL A 14 -35.18 -4.32 2.83
CA VAL A 14 -34.82 -2.94 2.52
C VAL A 14 -34.99 -2.71 1.02
N SER A 15 -35.75 -1.68 0.65
CA SER A 15 -35.93 -1.33 -0.76
C SER A 15 -34.60 -0.94 -1.42
N ASP A 16 -34.47 -1.22 -2.72
CA ASP A 16 -33.30 -0.82 -3.52
C ASP A 16 -33.03 0.70 -3.44
N ILE A 17 -34.09 1.51 -3.33
CA ILE A 17 -33.97 2.96 -3.17
C ILE A 17 -33.29 3.31 -1.84
N SER A 18 -33.63 2.60 -0.77
CA SER A 18 -32.99 2.77 0.53
C SER A 18 -31.53 2.34 0.50
N LEU A 19 -31.21 1.22 -0.17
CA LEU A 19 -29.83 0.76 -0.37
C LEU A 19 -29.02 1.79 -1.18
N MET A 20 -29.59 2.32 -2.27
CA MET A 20 -28.97 3.38 -3.07
C MET A 20 -28.69 4.63 -2.24
N ARG A 21 -29.63 5.04 -1.37
CA ARG A 21 -29.42 6.17 -0.47
C ARG A 21 -28.25 5.95 0.48
N PHE A 22 -28.11 4.76 1.06
CA PHE A 22 -26.96 4.44 1.91
C PHE A 22 -25.64 4.51 1.15
N LEU A 23 -25.59 4.02 -0.09
CA LEU A 23 -24.40 4.12 -0.94
C LEU A 23 -24.05 5.57 -1.29
N LEU A 24 -25.05 6.42 -1.56
CA LEU A 24 -24.85 7.84 -1.84
C LEU A 24 -24.38 8.61 -0.61
N GLU A 25 -24.94 8.31 0.57
CA GLU A 25 -24.49 8.88 1.84
C GLU A 25 -23.03 8.48 2.13
N ASP A 26 -22.67 7.20 1.98
CA ASP A 26 -21.29 6.72 2.12
C ASP A 26 -20.32 7.37 1.10
N LEU A 27 -20.78 7.57 -0.14
CA LEU A 27 -20.01 8.27 -1.16
C LEU A 27 -19.74 9.73 -0.75
N HIS A 28 -20.75 10.41 -0.21
CA HIS A 28 -20.74 11.84 0.11
C HIS A 28 -20.06 12.22 1.44
N ASN A 29 -20.20 11.40 2.48
CA ASN A 29 -19.85 11.76 3.87
C ASN A 29 -18.39 12.21 4.09
N ASP A 30 -17.44 11.73 3.29
CA ASP A 30 -16.03 12.18 3.31
C ASP A 30 -15.56 12.68 1.93
N LEU A 31 -16.42 13.34 1.16
CA LEU A 31 -16.05 13.83 -0.17
C LEU A 31 -14.86 14.81 -0.11
N LEU A 32 -14.83 15.71 0.88
CA LEU A 32 -13.73 16.66 1.05
C LEU A 32 -12.40 15.95 1.36
N GLY A 33 -12.40 14.97 2.26
CA GLY A 33 -11.20 14.18 2.56
C GLY A 33 -10.73 13.36 1.37
N LYS A 34 -11.65 12.73 0.61
CA LYS A 34 -11.36 12.02 -0.63
C LYS A 34 -10.67 12.94 -1.65
N VAL A 35 -11.19 14.15 -1.86
CA VAL A 35 -10.60 15.15 -2.77
C VAL A 35 -9.20 15.55 -2.30
N GLN A 36 -8.98 15.80 -1.02
CA GLN A 36 -7.67 16.16 -0.48
C GLN A 36 -6.64 15.05 -0.70
N ARG A 37 -7.00 13.79 -0.38
CA ARG A 37 -6.13 12.63 -0.57
C ARG A 37 -5.86 12.36 -2.06
N PHE A 38 -6.86 12.54 -2.91
CA PHE A 38 -6.69 12.40 -4.36
C PHE A 38 -5.76 13.46 -4.95
N ARG A 39 -5.92 14.73 -4.56
CA ARG A 39 -5.01 15.82 -4.95
C ARG A 39 -3.58 15.51 -4.55
N PHE A 40 -3.37 15.09 -3.30
CA PHE A 40 -2.05 14.70 -2.84
C PHE A 40 -1.42 13.57 -3.68
N LEU A 41 -2.18 12.53 -4.03
CA LEU A 41 -1.66 11.47 -4.91
C LEU A 41 -1.31 11.96 -6.31
N ASN A 42 -2.08 12.92 -6.84
CA ASN A 42 -1.78 13.53 -8.13
C ASN A 42 -0.46 14.31 -8.06
N ASP A 43 -0.29 15.13 -7.02
CA ASP A 43 0.91 15.91 -6.78
C ASP A 43 2.14 15.01 -6.59
N LEU A 44 1.99 13.87 -5.90
CA LEU A 44 3.03 12.84 -5.79
C LEU A 44 3.37 12.17 -7.15
N GLY A 45 2.37 11.93 -7.99
CA GLY A 45 2.54 11.28 -9.30
C GLY A 45 3.32 12.14 -10.29
N ASP A 46 3.08 13.46 -10.27
CA ASP A 46 3.78 14.43 -11.12
C ASP A 46 5.28 14.51 -10.80
N VAL A 47 5.68 14.20 -9.57
CA VAL A 47 7.11 14.17 -9.16
C VAL A 47 7.89 13.02 -9.78
N HIS A 48 7.24 11.90 -10.11
CA HIS A 48 7.93 10.66 -10.52
C HIS A 48 7.94 10.41 -12.03
N GLY A 49 7.15 11.16 -12.81
CA GLY A 49 7.03 11.00 -14.25
C GLY A 49 6.29 9.71 -14.63
N HIS A 50 5.60 9.72 -15.77
CA HIS A 50 4.67 8.64 -16.18
C HIS A 50 5.35 7.32 -16.61
N ARG A 51 6.59 7.04 -16.17
CA ARG A 51 7.48 6.02 -16.77
C ARG A 51 8.25 5.19 -15.74
N THR A 52 7.59 4.82 -14.66
CA THR A 52 8.11 3.83 -13.71
C THR A 52 7.81 2.41 -14.19
N MET A 53 8.84 1.57 -14.25
CA MET A 53 8.69 0.13 -14.44
C MET A 53 8.36 -0.55 -13.11
N LEU A 54 7.21 -1.21 -13.05
CA LEU A 54 6.79 -2.00 -11.88
C LEU A 54 7.22 -3.46 -12.04
N PHE A 55 8.29 -3.84 -11.31
CA PHE A 55 8.74 -5.22 -11.19
C PHE A 55 7.77 -6.01 -10.30
N GLY A 56 7.60 -7.31 -10.53
CA GLY A 56 6.70 -8.17 -9.72
C GLY A 56 5.30 -8.35 -10.30
N GLY A 57 5.08 -7.88 -11.53
CA GLY A 57 3.91 -8.20 -12.35
C GLY A 57 2.58 -7.77 -11.72
N GLN A 58 1.56 -8.62 -11.89
CA GLN A 58 0.18 -8.32 -11.48
C GLN A 58 0.04 -8.05 -9.98
N VAL A 59 0.81 -8.73 -9.13
CA VAL A 59 0.75 -8.52 -7.67
C VAL A 59 1.17 -7.10 -7.32
N THR A 60 2.28 -6.62 -7.88
CA THR A 60 2.79 -5.26 -7.64
C THR A 60 1.86 -4.22 -8.25
N TYR A 61 1.40 -4.44 -9.48
CA TYR A 61 0.48 -3.52 -10.15
C TYR A 61 -0.85 -3.37 -9.39
N ASN A 62 -1.51 -4.48 -9.05
CA ASN A 62 -2.78 -4.45 -8.33
C ASN A 62 -2.61 -3.86 -6.94
N ALA A 63 -1.54 -4.21 -6.21
CA ALA A 63 -1.26 -3.61 -4.91
C ALA A 63 -1.12 -2.08 -5.00
N TRP A 64 -0.49 -1.54 -6.04
CA TRP A 64 -0.41 -0.10 -6.24
C TRP A 64 -1.76 0.54 -6.55
N VAL A 65 -2.52 -0.03 -7.49
CA VAL A 65 -3.84 0.49 -7.87
C VAL A 65 -4.80 0.47 -6.68
N GLU A 66 -4.84 -0.64 -5.95
CA GLU A 66 -5.68 -0.82 -4.77
C GLU A 66 -5.21 0.04 -3.60
N ALA A 67 -3.90 0.24 -3.39
CA ALA A 67 -3.39 1.12 -2.35
C ALA A 67 -3.82 2.57 -2.58
N ARG A 68 -3.72 3.06 -3.82
CA ARG A 68 -4.18 4.41 -4.20
C ARG A 68 -5.68 4.55 -3.96
N SER A 69 -6.48 3.60 -4.45
CA SER A 69 -7.93 3.62 -4.25
C SER A 69 -8.27 3.60 -2.77
N SER A 70 -7.67 2.70 -1.99
CA SER A 70 -7.88 2.57 -0.56
C SER A 70 -7.52 3.85 0.19
N PHE A 71 -6.38 4.46 -0.14
CA PHE A 71 -5.96 5.72 0.47
C PHE A 71 -6.97 6.83 0.19
N VAL A 72 -7.39 7.00 -1.06
CA VAL A 72 -8.39 8.01 -1.43
C VAL A 72 -9.68 7.80 -0.64
N HIS A 73 -10.13 6.56 -0.44
CA HIS A 73 -11.36 6.25 0.28
C HIS A 73 -11.21 6.24 1.82
N GLY A 74 -10.03 6.49 2.37
CA GLY A 74 -9.81 6.48 3.83
C GLY A 74 -9.68 5.07 4.43
N ASN A 75 -9.49 4.05 3.59
CA ASN A 75 -9.24 2.67 4.00
C ASN A 75 -7.78 2.51 4.44
N TYR A 76 -7.42 3.12 5.56
CA TYR A 76 -6.03 3.30 5.99
C TYR A 76 -5.31 1.99 6.34
N VAL A 77 -6.00 1.04 6.97
CA VAL A 77 -5.45 -0.30 7.23
C VAL A 77 -5.06 -0.97 5.91
N ALA A 78 -5.99 -1.03 4.96
CA ALA A 78 -5.72 -1.60 3.64
C ALA A 78 -4.58 -0.89 2.93
N THR A 79 -4.52 0.45 3.03
CA THR A 79 -3.42 1.24 2.46
C THR A 79 -2.05 0.80 2.98
N VAL A 80 -1.89 0.67 4.30
CA VAL A 80 -0.63 0.22 4.91
C VAL A 80 -0.25 -1.19 4.45
N LEU A 81 -1.22 -2.12 4.46
CA LEU A 81 -0.99 -3.51 4.04
C LEU A 81 -0.59 -3.61 2.57
N LEU A 82 -1.30 -2.90 1.69
CA LEU A 82 -1.05 -2.90 0.26
C LEU A 82 0.29 -2.22 -0.09
N CYS A 83 0.65 -1.13 0.59
CA CYS A 83 1.96 -0.49 0.42
C CYS A 83 3.11 -1.41 0.83
N GLN A 84 2.98 -2.14 1.95
CA GLN A 84 3.97 -3.13 2.35
C GLN A 84 4.09 -4.25 1.32
N SER A 85 2.96 -4.81 0.86
CA SER A 85 2.93 -5.87 -0.16
C SER A 85 3.57 -5.41 -1.48
N LEU A 86 3.22 -4.20 -1.92
CA LEU A 86 3.76 -3.55 -3.11
C LEU A 86 5.28 -3.47 -3.05
N ILE A 87 5.82 -2.89 -1.97
CA ILE A 87 7.26 -2.67 -1.81
C ILE A 87 8.02 -4.00 -1.74
N GLU A 88 7.50 -4.96 -0.97
CA GLU A 88 8.13 -6.27 -0.80
C GLU A 88 8.22 -7.02 -2.13
N ASN A 89 7.14 -7.04 -2.91
CA ASN A 89 7.13 -7.67 -4.23
C ASN A 89 7.98 -6.91 -5.25
N LEU A 90 7.95 -5.57 -5.23
CA LEU A 90 8.76 -4.73 -6.12
C LEU A 90 10.25 -5.03 -5.97
N PHE A 91 10.77 -4.97 -4.73
CA PHE A 91 12.19 -5.19 -4.49
C PHE A 91 12.59 -6.65 -4.70
N ALA A 92 11.78 -7.61 -4.23
CA ALA A 92 12.08 -9.03 -4.44
C ALA A 92 12.16 -9.35 -5.95
N ALA A 93 11.16 -8.93 -6.73
CA ALA A 93 11.13 -9.16 -8.16
C ALA A 93 12.27 -8.43 -8.90
N PHE A 94 12.62 -7.21 -8.47
CA PHE A 94 13.76 -6.50 -9.03
C PHE A 94 15.08 -7.22 -8.78
N LEU A 95 15.30 -7.72 -7.56
CA LEU A 95 16.49 -8.51 -7.26
C LEU A 95 16.55 -9.81 -8.09
N HIS A 96 15.41 -10.48 -8.27
CA HIS A 96 15.27 -11.70 -9.08
C HIS A 96 15.51 -11.44 -10.57
N GLY A 97 14.98 -10.33 -11.11
CA GLY A 97 15.02 -10.03 -12.55
C GLY A 97 16.22 -9.21 -13.02
N GLY A 98 16.80 -8.37 -12.14
CA GLY A 98 17.72 -7.30 -12.54
C GLY A 98 19.17 -7.45 -12.09
N LEU A 99 19.47 -8.06 -10.92
CA LEU A 99 20.78 -7.90 -10.29
C LEU A 99 21.45 -9.16 -9.73
N LEU A 100 20.72 -10.16 -9.23
CA LEU A 100 21.33 -11.27 -8.49
C LEU A 100 20.79 -12.62 -8.96
N LYS A 101 21.62 -13.38 -9.67
CA LYS A 101 21.26 -14.69 -10.25
C LYS A 101 21.02 -15.83 -9.23
N ASN A 102 21.16 -15.60 -7.92
CA ASN A 102 21.05 -16.62 -6.88
C ASN A 102 20.16 -16.14 -5.70
N LEU A 103 18.86 -16.03 -5.94
CA LEU A 103 17.88 -15.79 -4.89
C LEU A 103 17.10 -17.09 -4.60
N PRO A 104 16.84 -17.40 -3.33
CA PRO A 104 15.93 -18.49 -2.97
C PRO A 104 14.53 -18.24 -3.53
N SER A 105 13.73 -19.29 -3.70
CA SER A 105 12.33 -19.19 -4.17
C SER A 105 11.43 -18.37 -3.25
N LYS A 106 11.87 -18.16 -2.00
CA LYS A 106 11.26 -17.26 -1.02
C LYS A 106 12.36 -16.51 -0.29
N ILE A 107 12.27 -15.18 -0.29
CA ILE A 107 13.17 -14.28 0.43
C ILE A 107 12.37 -13.52 1.48
N GLU A 108 12.93 -13.39 2.69
CA GLU A 108 12.32 -12.55 3.72
C GLU A 108 12.55 -11.07 3.42
N PHE A 109 11.59 -10.22 3.80
CA PHE A 109 11.69 -8.77 3.57
C PHE A 109 12.98 -8.15 4.13
N SER A 110 13.39 -8.57 5.32
CA SER A 110 14.66 -8.14 5.95
C SER A 110 15.89 -8.44 5.09
N GLU A 111 15.94 -9.63 4.49
CA GLU A 111 17.03 -10.05 3.60
C GLU A 111 16.96 -9.32 2.25
N THR A 112 15.75 -9.06 1.72
CA THR A 112 15.55 -8.21 0.54
C THR A 112 16.13 -6.81 0.78
N LEU A 113 15.78 -6.18 1.91
CA LEU A 113 16.29 -4.86 2.28
C LEU A 113 17.82 -4.84 2.39
N ARG A 114 18.41 -5.85 3.06
CA ARG A 114 19.87 -5.98 3.20
C ARG A 114 20.56 -6.05 1.83
N ARG A 115 20.00 -6.82 0.90
CA ARG A 115 20.55 -6.96 -0.47
C ARG A 115 20.42 -5.67 -1.28
N CYS A 116 19.27 -5.00 -1.22
CA CYS A 116 19.07 -3.71 -1.89
C CYS A 116 20.01 -2.62 -1.34
N GLN A 117 20.26 -2.60 -0.03
CA GLN A 117 21.23 -1.71 0.59
C GLN A 117 22.66 -2.04 0.12
N ALA A 118 23.06 -3.31 0.12
CA ALA A 118 24.37 -3.74 -0.36
C ALA A 118 24.61 -3.42 -1.84
N ALA A 119 23.54 -3.39 -2.64
CA ALA A 119 23.57 -2.97 -4.04
C ALA A 119 23.54 -1.44 -4.24
N GLY A 120 23.56 -0.64 -3.16
CA GLY A 120 23.52 0.82 -3.21
C GLY A 120 22.18 1.41 -3.67
N MET A 121 21.10 0.62 -3.67
CA MET A 121 19.78 1.09 -4.10
C MET A 121 19.04 1.87 -3.00
N LEU A 122 19.30 1.49 -1.75
CA LEU A 122 18.64 2.02 -0.57
C LEU A 122 19.68 2.69 0.33
N SER A 123 19.39 3.92 0.72
CA SER A 123 20.13 4.62 1.79
C SER A 123 19.76 4.05 3.16
N ASN A 124 20.52 4.42 4.20
CA ASN A 124 20.18 4.02 5.57
C ASN A 124 18.79 4.55 5.99
N ASP A 125 18.48 5.79 5.61
CA ASP A 125 17.17 6.40 5.90
C ASP A 125 16.03 5.64 5.22
N ASP A 126 16.21 5.21 3.96
CA ASP A 126 15.22 4.37 3.28
C ASP A 126 15.00 3.06 4.05
N ILE A 127 16.08 2.43 4.54
CA ILE A 127 15.99 1.17 5.28
C ILE A 127 15.24 1.35 6.59
N ASP A 128 15.50 2.43 7.32
CA ASP A 128 14.85 2.69 8.60
C ASP A 128 13.35 2.99 8.42
N GLU A 129 12.98 3.77 7.40
CA GLU A 129 11.58 4.01 7.05
C GLU A 129 10.87 2.73 6.55
N LEU A 130 11.54 1.87 5.79
CA LEU A 130 11.00 0.59 5.33
C LEU A 130 10.79 -0.40 6.49
N LYS A 131 11.70 -0.40 7.47
CA LYS A 131 11.52 -1.16 8.72
C LYS A 131 10.36 -0.60 9.55
N GLU A 132 10.20 0.72 9.58
CA GLU A 132 9.07 1.35 10.25
C GLU A 132 7.76 0.96 9.58
N LEU A 133 7.68 0.94 8.24
CA LEU A 133 6.49 0.45 7.55
C LEU A 133 6.14 -1.00 7.92
N ALA A 134 7.14 -1.89 7.97
CA ALA A 134 6.94 -3.26 8.43
C ALA A 134 6.49 -3.32 9.90
N ALA A 135 7.02 -2.43 10.75
CA ALA A 135 6.62 -2.30 12.14
C ALA A 135 5.16 -1.85 12.30
N LEU A 136 4.68 -0.92 11.47
CA LEU A 136 3.30 -0.45 11.44
C LEU A 136 2.33 -1.52 10.93
N ARG A 137 2.75 -2.33 9.95
CA ARG A 137 1.96 -3.45 9.43
C ARG A 137 1.73 -4.54 10.47
N ASN A 138 2.73 -4.83 11.29
CA ASN A 138 2.70 -5.96 12.23
C ASN A 138 1.47 -6.00 13.15
N PRO A 139 1.11 -4.92 13.88
CA PRO A 139 -0.09 -4.92 14.72
C PRO A 139 -1.41 -4.95 13.95
N LEU A 140 -1.40 -4.71 12.63
CA LEU A 140 -2.58 -4.81 11.78
C LEU A 140 -2.83 -6.23 11.28
N THR A 141 -1.79 -7.07 11.19
CA THR A 141 -1.91 -8.46 10.71
C THR A 141 -1.74 -9.51 11.79
N HIS A 142 -1.06 -9.17 12.88
CA HIS A 142 -0.74 -10.09 13.97
C HIS A 142 -1.27 -9.54 15.28
N PHE A 143 -1.91 -10.39 16.06
CA PHE A 143 -2.36 -10.03 17.41
C PHE A 143 -1.19 -9.52 18.25
N ARG A 144 -1.42 -8.38 18.92
CA ARG A 144 -0.50 -7.81 19.89
C ARG A 144 -1.27 -7.49 21.17
N ASN A 145 -0.70 -7.89 22.31
CA ASN A 145 -1.25 -7.50 23.61
C ASN A 145 -1.23 -5.96 23.74
N VAL A 146 -2.20 -5.40 24.49
CA VAL A 146 -2.30 -3.97 24.82
C VAL A 146 -1.08 -3.44 25.59
N ASP A 147 -0.30 -4.33 26.22
CA ASP A 147 0.98 -3.97 26.86
C ASP A 147 2.11 -3.69 25.86
N ASP A 148 1.93 -4.02 24.58
CA ASP A 148 2.89 -3.73 23.52
C ASP A 148 2.72 -2.27 23.05
N ASP A 149 3.80 -1.48 23.09
CA ASP A 149 3.77 -0.07 22.67
C ASP A 149 3.44 0.14 21.18
N ARG A 150 3.50 -0.92 20.36
CA ARG A 150 3.07 -0.91 18.95
C ARG A 150 1.63 -1.33 18.76
N ASN A 151 0.93 -1.80 19.79
CA ASN A 151 -0.50 -2.06 19.73
C ASN A 151 -1.24 -0.74 19.41
N LEU A 152 -2.26 -0.83 18.55
CA LEU A 152 -2.96 0.35 18.04
C LEU A 152 -3.71 1.11 19.13
N ASP A 153 -4.40 0.40 20.02
CA ASP A 153 -5.13 1.00 21.14
C ASP A 153 -4.16 1.57 22.18
N ARG A 154 -3.03 0.88 22.40
CA ARG A 154 -1.96 1.40 23.26
C ARG A 154 -1.39 2.72 22.74
N ARG A 155 -1.14 2.84 21.43
CA ARG A 155 -0.70 4.09 20.79
C ARG A 155 -1.75 5.19 20.89
N SER A 156 -3.02 4.86 20.72
CA SER A 156 -4.16 5.77 20.92
C SER A 156 -4.16 6.36 22.33
N ILE A 157 -4.09 5.50 23.34
CA ILE A 157 -4.03 5.89 24.75
C ILE A 157 -2.79 6.75 25.04
N ALA A 158 -1.61 6.33 24.58
CA ALA A 158 -0.35 7.02 24.86
C ALA A 158 -0.26 8.40 24.21
N THR A 159 -0.86 8.58 23.03
CA THR A 159 -0.80 9.85 22.27
C THR A 159 -2.01 10.75 22.51
N GLY A 160 -3.08 10.25 23.16
CA GLY A 160 -4.34 10.96 23.33
C GLY A 160 -5.05 11.24 22.00
N ARG A 161 -4.80 10.44 20.96
CA ARG A 161 -5.36 10.61 19.61
C ARG A 161 -6.31 9.47 19.28
N PHE A 162 -7.32 9.74 18.47
CA PHE A 162 -8.21 8.69 17.98
C PHE A 162 -7.44 7.71 17.09
N THR A 163 -7.83 6.43 17.17
CA THR A 163 -7.27 5.36 16.34
C THR A 163 -7.34 5.67 14.84
N SER A 164 -8.42 6.33 14.40
CA SER A 164 -8.58 6.81 13.02
C SER A 164 -7.47 7.78 12.60
N ASP A 165 -7.05 8.68 13.49
CA ASP A 165 -6.03 9.69 13.18
C ASP A 165 -4.63 9.05 13.12
N ILE A 166 -4.38 8.07 13.99
CA ILE A 166 -3.15 7.28 13.98
C ILE A 166 -3.05 6.48 12.68
N LEU A 167 -4.11 5.75 12.32
CA LEU A 167 -4.15 4.99 11.07
C LEU A 167 -4.03 5.91 9.85
N SER A 168 -4.66 7.08 9.88
CA SER A 168 -4.50 8.08 8.83
C SER A 168 -3.03 8.45 8.66
N LYS A 169 -2.35 8.85 9.74
CA LYS A 169 -0.92 9.20 9.73
C LYS A 169 -0.07 8.05 9.18
N ASP A 170 -0.33 6.82 9.63
CA ASP A 170 0.40 5.63 9.18
C ASP A 170 0.20 5.38 7.67
N ALA A 171 -1.01 5.59 7.15
CA ALA A 171 -1.31 5.46 5.73
C ALA A 171 -0.68 6.56 4.88
N TRP A 172 -0.68 7.82 5.34
CA TRP A 172 0.03 8.93 4.70
C TRP A 172 1.52 8.65 4.58
N PHE A 173 2.13 8.14 5.66
CA PHE A 173 3.52 7.69 5.64
C PHE A 173 3.74 6.55 4.63
N ALA A 174 2.92 5.50 4.69
CA ALA A 174 3.04 4.32 3.85
C ALA A 174 2.96 4.64 2.35
N ILE A 175 1.96 5.43 1.94
CA ILE A 175 1.74 5.73 0.52
C ILE A 175 2.81 6.67 -0.03
N THR A 176 3.31 7.60 0.79
CA THR A 176 4.42 8.49 0.43
C THR A 176 5.72 7.70 0.24
N LEU A 177 6.02 6.81 1.19
CA LEU A 177 7.18 5.92 1.14
C LEU A 177 7.10 5.02 -0.10
N ALA A 178 5.96 4.37 -0.35
CA ALA A 178 5.75 3.53 -1.53
C ALA A 178 5.93 4.30 -2.84
N SER A 179 5.33 5.49 -2.94
CA SER A 179 5.51 6.37 -4.10
C SER A 179 6.98 6.71 -4.33
N ARG A 180 7.71 7.08 -3.28
CA ARG A 180 9.14 7.40 -3.37
C ARG A 180 9.99 6.19 -3.75
N MET A 181 9.67 5.00 -3.22
CA MET A 181 10.39 3.76 -3.57
C MET A 181 10.24 3.42 -5.05
N MET A 182 9.02 3.49 -5.59
CA MET A 182 8.76 3.32 -7.02
C MET A 182 9.41 4.44 -7.87
N GLY A 183 9.60 5.61 -7.29
CA GLY A 183 10.25 6.76 -7.90
C GLY A 183 11.76 6.67 -8.06
N LYS A 184 12.41 5.66 -7.47
CA LYS A 184 13.86 5.57 -7.47
C LYS A 184 14.42 5.35 -8.89
N PRO A 185 15.63 5.88 -9.20
CA PRO A 185 16.19 5.83 -10.55
C PRO A 185 16.26 4.44 -11.18
N GLN A 186 16.47 3.41 -10.37
CA GLN A 186 16.58 2.02 -10.82
C GLN A 186 15.29 1.48 -11.47
N PHE A 187 14.15 2.13 -11.21
CA PHE A 187 12.85 1.77 -11.76
C PHE A 187 12.39 2.70 -12.88
N ARG A 188 13.16 3.73 -13.21
CA ARG A 188 12.80 4.70 -14.25
C ARG A 188 13.22 4.16 -15.60
N LEU A 189 12.36 4.32 -16.60
CA LEU A 189 12.75 4.15 -17.99
C LEU A 189 13.48 5.41 -18.43
N ASP A 190 14.80 5.32 -18.66
CA ASP A 190 15.57 6.42 -19.23
C ASP A 190 15.10 6.72 -20.66
N ASP A 191 15.03 8.00 -21.00
CA ASP A 191 15.04 8.45 -22.40
C ASP A 191 16.49 8.40 -22.91
N SER A 192 16.98 7.20 -23.22
CA SER A 192 18.04 7.12 -24.23
C SER A 192 17.37 7.13 -25.60
N PRO A 193 17.43 8.22 -26.38
CA PRO A 193 17.34 8.05 -27.82
C PRO A 193 18.47 7.10 -28.18
N ALA A 194 18.11 5.95 -28.76
CA ALA A 194 19.09 5.09 -29.40
C ALA A 194 19.98 5.99 -30.27
N THR A 195 21.26 6.07 -29.94
CA THR A 195 22.30 6.51 -30.87
C THR A 195 22.29 5.52 -32.02
N LEU A 196 21.37 5.74 -32.95
CA LEU A 196 21.41 5.27 -34.32
C LEU A 196 21.76 6.51 -35.14
N GLY A 197 23.05 6.70 -35.36
CA GLY A 197 23.55 7.76 -36.21
C GLY A 197 25.04 7.61 -36.47
N GLY A 198 25.35 7.05 -37.65
CA GLY A 198 26.57 7.32 -38.41
C GLY A 198 27.78 6.46 -38.11
#